data_AF-A0A074RPD1-F1
#
_entry.id   AF-A0A074RPD1-F1
#
_cell.length_a   1.000
_cell.length_b   1.000
_cell.length_c   1.000
_cell.angle_alpha   90.00
_cell.angle_beta   90.00
_cell.angle_gamma   90.00
#
_symmetry.space_group_name_H-M   'P 1'
#
loop_
_entity.id
_entity.type
_entity.pdbx_description
1 polymer ?
#
loop_
_entity_poly.entity_id
_entity_poly.type
_entity_poly.pdbx_seq_one_letter_code
_entity_poly.pdbx_strand_id
1 'polypeptide(L)'
;ALRVTYAFNNWANLGSRTPSFRFGKGHIYNNYFINVNDGINTRVGAELLVQNNVFENVGKPLYSTDNGYANASGNDFGGKTNAALSTSWSDVGYSYSLTATSSVKSTVNSNAGATLSF
;
A
#
# COMPACT_ATOMS: atom_id res chain seq x y z
N ALA A 1 -2.78 6.99 -19.31
CA ALA A 1 -2.12 7.31 -18.03
C ALA A 1 -1.56 6.02 -17.41
N LEU A 2 -0.47 6.11 -16.64
CA LEU A 2 0.15 4.96 -15.99
C LEU A 2 -0.82 4.29 -14.99
N ARG A 3 -0.84 2.95 -14.97
CA ARG A 3 -1.53 2.13 -13.98
C ARG A 3 -0.53 1.16 -13.36
N VAL A 4 -0.39 1.14 -12.04
CA VAL A 4 0.61 0.31 -11.34
C VAL A 4 -0.05 -0.47 -10.20
N THR A 5 0.33 -1.72 -10.04
CA THR A 5 -0.08 -2.56 -8.92
C THR A 5 1.12 -2.92 -8.07
N TYR A 6 1.04 -2.70 -6.76
CA TYR A 6 1.96 -3.25 -5.77
C TYR A 6 1.21 -4.28 -4.92
N ALA A 7 1.58 -5.54 -5.06
CA ALA A 7 0.96 -6.65 -4.34
C ALA A 7 2.01 -7.53 -3.67
N PHE A 8 1.74 -8.01 -2.46
CA PHE A 8 2.56 -9.00 -1.75
C PHE A 8 4.03 -8.61 -1.52
N ASN A 9 4.33 -7.31 -1.45
CA ASN A 9 5.69 -6.82 -1.21
C ASN A 9 5.97 -6.69 0.29
N ASN A 10 7.24 -6.91 0.67
CA ASN A 10 7.78 -6.57 1.98
C ASN A 10 8.55 -5.23 1.90
N TRP A 11 8.06 -4.20 2.59
CA TRP A 11 8.67 -2.88 2.65
C TRP A 11 9.30 -2.68 4.04
N ALA A 12 10.59 -2.97 4.16
CA ALA A 12 11.27 -3.06 5.44
C ALA A 12 12.42 -2.07 5.59
N ASN A 13 12.47 -1.36 6.73
CA ASN A 13 13.58 -0.47 7.13
C ASN A 13 13.85 0.65 6.11
N LEU A 14 12.81 1.40 5.76
CA LEU A 14 12.86 2.43 4.72
C LEU A 14 12.54 3.82 5.28
N GLY A 15 13.27 4.83 4.82
CA GLY A 15 13.01 6.21 5.22
C GLY A 15 11.70 6.75 4.66
N SER A 16 11.45 6.61 3.36
CA SER A 16 10.25 7.16 2.73
C SER A 16 9.96 6.54 1.36
N ARG A 17 8.85 6.99 0.75
CA ARG A 17 8.47 6.73 -0.66
C ARG A 17 8.16 5.26 -0.93
N THR A 18 7.22 4.70 -0.16
CA THR A 18 6.75 3.32 -0.33
C THR A 18 5.27 3.24 -0.72
N PRO A 19 4.82 3.81 -1.86
CA PRO A 19 5.51 4.67 -2.82
C PRO A 19 5.23 6.18 -2.60
N SER A 20 5.96 7.04 -3.34
CA SER A 20 5.52 8.42 -3.62
C SER A 20 4.85 8.47 -4.99
N PHE A 21 3.53 8.24 -5.01
CA PHE A 21 2.74 8.06 -6.22
C PHE A 21 2.25 9.40 -6.78
N ARG A 22 2.45 9.64 -8.09
CA ARG A 22 2.01 10.85 -8.78
C ARG A 22 1.28 10.50 -10.05
N PHE A 23 0.21 11.25 -10.36
CA PHE A 23 -0.63 11.04 -11.53
C PHE A 23 -1.21 9.62 -11.60
N GLY A 24 -2.09 9.37 -12.58
CA GLY A 24 -2.56 8.03 -12.89
C GLY A 24 -3.26 7.31 -11.73
N LYS A 25 -3.25 5.98 -11.78
CA LYS A 25 -4.02 5.12 -10.87
C LYS A 25 -3.15 3.99 -10.31
N GLY A 26 -3.31 3.69 -9.03
CA GLY A 26 -2.51 2.65 -8.37
C GLY A 26 -3.34 1.71 -7.52
N HIS A 27 -3.06 0.42 -7.57
CA HIS A 27 -3.65 -0.55 -6.63
C HIS A 27 -2.56 -1.10 -5.72
N ILE A 28 -2.67 -0.84 -4.43
CA ILE A 28 -1.67 -1.23 -3.43
C ILE A 28 -2.37 -2.15 -2.43
N TYR A 29 -2.13 -3.46 -2.53
CA TYR A 29 -2.84 -4.43 -1.70
C TYR A 29 -1.98 -5.57 -1.17
N ASN A 30 -2.37 -6.11 -0.01
CA ASN A 30 -1.67 -7.23 0.65
C ASN A 30 -0.14 -7.07 0.76
N ASN A 31 0.34 -5.84 0.94
CA ASN A 31 1.74 -5.58 1.25
C ASN A 31 1.95 -5.52 2.76
N TYR A 32 3.17 -5.83 3.20
CA TYR A 32 3.60 -5.67 4.57
C TYR A 32 4.63 -4.54 4.65
N PHE A 33 4.36 -3.52 5.47
CA PHE A 33 5.25 -2.40 5.74
C PHE A 33 5.75 -2.49 7.18
N ILE A 34 7.06 -2.53 7.38
CA ILE A 34 7.68 -2.61 8.70
C ILE A 34 8.85 -1.64 8.84
N ASN A 35 8.85 -0.86 9.92
CA ASN A 35 9.90 0.14 10.21
C ASN A 35 10.07 1.13 9.05
N VAL A 36 8.99 1.79 8.66
CA VAL A 36 8.98 2.78 7.57
C VAL A 36 8.60 4.16 8.14
N ASN A 37 9.38 5.21 7.91
CA ASN A 37 8.99 6.52 8.45
C ASN A 37 7.79 7.10 7.66
N ASP A 38 7.97 7.35 6.36
CA ASP A 38 6.91 7.85 5.48
C ASP A 38 6.46 6.76 4.48
N GLY A 39 5.25 6.23 4.67
CA GLY A 39 4.67 5.17 3.87
C GLY A 39 4.15 5.63 2.50
N ILE A 40 2.89 5.29 2.21
CA ILE A 40 2.24 5.61 0.93
C ILE A 40 1.91 7.10 0.90
N ASN A 41 2.47 7.82 -0.08
CA ASN A 41 2.16 9.21 -0.36
C ASN A 41 1.49 9.35 -1.73
N THR A 42 0.20 9.64 -1.77
CA THR A 42 -0.53 9.93 -3.01
C THR A 42 -0.47 11.42 -3.35
N ARG A 43 -0.18 11.75 -4.61
CA ARG A 43 0.10 13.13 -5.04
C ARG A 43 -0.39 13.47 -6.43
N VAL A 44 -0.57 14.77 -6.68
CA VAL A 44 -0.77 15.39 -8.00
C VAL A 44 -1.82 14.65 -8.83
N GLY A 45 -3.04 14.57 -8.30
CA GLY A 45 -4.18 13.94 -8.97
C GLY A 45 -4.12 12.41 -9.07
N ALA A 46 -3.16 11.75 -8.41
CA ALA A 46 -3.15 10.29 -8.30
C ALA A 46 -4.38 9.79 -7.54
N GLU A 47 -4.94 8.67 -7.99
CA GLU A 47 -6.00 7.95 -7.29
C GLU A 47 -5.51 6.55 -6.94
N LEU A 48 -5.48 6.23 -5.64
CA LEU A 48 -5.02 4.93 -5.15
C LEU A 48 -6.17 4.11 -4.58
N LEU A 49 -6.23 2.84 -4.92
CA LEU A 49 -7.00 1.83 -4.19
C LEU A 49 -6.02 1.13 -3.24
N VAL A 50 -6.22 1.25 -1.92
CA VAL A 50 -5.28 0.78 -0.89
C VAL A 50 -5.98 -0.24 0.01
N GLN A 51 -5.69 -1.53 -0.17
CA GLN A 51 -6.52 -2.59 0.42
C GLN A 51 -5.74 -3.66 1.18
N ASN A 52 -6.19 -4.02 2.37
CA ASN A 52 -5.65 -5.13 3.16
C ASN A 52 -4.11 -5.14 3.26
N ASN A 53 -3.49 -3.97 3.41
CA ASN A 53 -2.07 -3.87 3.74
C ASN A 53 -1.90 -3.86 5.27
N VAL A 54 -0.74 -4.31 5.74
CA VAL A 54 -0.37 -4.29 7.16
C VAL A 54 0.79 -3.34 7.37
N PHE A 55 0.65 -2.42 8.32
CA PHE A 55 1.66 -1.43 8.69
C PHE A 55 2.09 -1.65 10.15
N GLU A 56 3.37 -1.94 10.36
CA GLU A 56 3.96 -2.19 11.68
C GLU A 56 5.11 -1.21 11.91
N ASN A 57 5.04 -0.43 12.99
CA ASN A 57 6.01 0.64 13.26
C ASN A 57 6.21 1.58 12.05
N VAL A 58 5.09 2.09 11.50
CA VAL A 58 5.09 3.02 10.38
C VAL A 58 4.64 4.41 10.82
N GLY A 59 5.43 5.44 10.52
CA GLY A 59 5.17 6.81 10.96
C GLY A 59 3.93 7.41 10.30
N LYS A 60 3.90 7.46 8.97
CA LYS A 60 2.76 7.91 8.15
C LYS A 60 2.36 6.82 7.15
N PRO A 61 1.47 5.89 7.49
CA PRO A 61 1.23 4.73 6.64
C PRO A 61 0.57 5.07 5.29
N LEU A 62 -0.41 5.97 5.31
CA LEU A 62 -1.09 6.48 4.12
C LEU A 62 -1.43 7.96 4.30
N TYR A 63 -0.91 8.79 3.41
CA TYR A 63 -1.13 10.23 3.43
C TYR A 63 -1.11 10.82 2.01
N SER A 64 -1.56 12.06 1.88
CA SER A 64 -1.54 12.79 0.61
C SER A 64 -0.76 14.09 0.73
N THR A 65 -0.08 14.46 -0.36
CA THR A 65 0.47 15.82 -0.58
C THR A 65 0.10 16.27 -1.98
N ASP A 66 -0.02 17.57 -2.24
CA ASP A 66 -0.32 18.12 -3.57
C ASP A 66 -1.56 17.51 -4.27
N ASN A 67 -2.67 17.34 -3.53
CA ASN A 67 -3.96 16.84 -4.06
C ASN A 67 -3.89 15.44 -4.70
N GLY A 68 -3.34 14.45 -4.00
CA GLY A 68 -3.55 13.04 -4.33
C GLY A 68 -4.62 12.40 -3.45
N TYR A 69 -5.23 11.31 -3.92
CA TYR A 69 -6.39 10.68 -3.33
C TYR A 69 -6.18 9.18 -3.10
N ALA A 70 -6.88 8.64 -2.10
CA ALA A 70 -6.94 7.21 -1.83
C ALA A 70 -8.35 6.77 -1.44
N ASN A 71 -8.74 5.59 -1.94
CA ASN A 71 -9.83 4.78 -1.44
C ASN A 71 -9.20 3.63 -0.64
N ALA A 72 -9.38 3.63 0.68
CA ALA A 72 -8.70 2.71 1.59
C ALA A 72 -9.70 1.80 2.31
N SER A 73 -9.47 0.48 2.27
CA SER A 73 -10.33 -0.51 2.93
C SER A 73 -9.54 -1.67 3.52
N GLY A 74 -9.91 -2.12 4.72
CA GLY A 74 -9.36 -3.34 5.33
C GLY A 74 -7.88 -3.31 5.72
N ASN A 75 -7.21 -2.16 5.66
CA ASN A 75 -5.81 -2.04 6.10
C ASN A 75 -5.69 -2.08 7.64
N ASP A 76 -4.62 -2.69 8.14
CA ASP A 76 -4.18 -2.53 9.52
C ASP A 76 -3.10 -1.45 9.57
N PHE A 77 -3.45 -0.27 10.06
CA PHE A 77 -2.55 0.88 10.16
C PHE A 77 -1.65 0.89 11.40
N GLY A 78 -1.62 -0.19 12.20
CA GLY A 78 -0.73 -0.28 13.36
C GLY A 78 -1.01 0.80 14.41
N GLY A 79 -2.29 1.12 14.63
CA GLY A 79 -2.72 2.18 15.55
C GLY A 79 -2.63 3.62 14.99
N LYS A 80 -2.27 3.79 13.72
CA LYS A 80 -2.36 5.07 13.00
C LYS A 80 -3.65 5.15 12.17
N THR A 81 -3.83 6.25 11.46
CA THR A 81 -5.01 6.50 10.61
C THR A 81 -4.61 6.81 9.17
N ASN A 82 -5.53 6.61 8.23
CA ASN A 82 -5.43 7.15 6.88
C ASN A 82 -5.55 8.69 6.93
N ALA A 83 -4.56 9.40 6.39
CA ALA A 83 -4.53 10.85 6.29
C ALA A 83 -4.55 11.36 4.83
N ALA A 84 -4.84 10.49 3.86
CA ALA A 84 -4.98 10.88 2.46
C ALA A 84 -6.37 11.47 2.17
N LEU A 85 -6.46 12.40 1.20
CA LEU A 85 -7.75 12.80 0.63
C LEU A 85 -8.47 11.59 0.03
N SER A 86 -9.80 11.62 -0.01
CA SER A 86 -10.61 10.50 -0.47
C SER A 86 -10.92 10.56 -1.98
N THR A 87 -10.99 9.39 -2.62
CA THR A 87 -11.60 9.22 -3.95
C THR A 87 -12.64 8.09 -3.90
N SER A 88 -13.60 8.10 -4.81
CA SER A 88 -14.55 7.01 -5.03
C SER A 88 -14.05 5.97 -6.05
N TRP A 89 -12.88 6.15 -6.64
CA TRP A 89 -12.35 5.18 -7.60
C TRP A 89 -12.07 3.83 -6.92
N SER A 90 -12.59 2.75 -7.49
CA SER A 90 -12.51 1.39 -6.94
C SER A 90 -12.37 0.29 -7.98
N ASP A 91 -12.27 0.64 -9.27
CA ASP A 91 -12.22 -0.31 -10.37
C ASP A 91 -10.84 -0.36 -11.03
N VAL A 92 -10.14 -1.47 -10.84
CA VAL A 92 -8.80 -1.72 -11.38
C VAL A 92 -8.81 -2.41 -12.75
N GLY A 93 -9.97 -2.93 -13.18
CA GLY A 93 -10.13 -3.59 -14.49
C GLY A 93 -9.48 -4.97 -14.63
N TYR A 94 -9.12 -5.62 -13.52
CA TYR A 94 -8.61 -6.99 -13.48
C TYR A 94 -9.14 -7.75 -12.27
N SER A 95 -9.13 -9.08 -12.36
CA SER A 95 -9.52 -9.95 -11.24
C SER A 95 -8.38 -10.11 -10.24
N TYR A 96 -8.69 -10.04 -8.96
CA TYR A 96 -7.75 -10.29 -7.86
C TYR A 96 -8.50 -10.82 -6.65
N SER A 97 -7.78 -11.47 -5.75
CA SER A 97 -8.28 -11.91 -4.44
C SER A 97 -7.48 -11.24 -3.34
N LEU A 98 -8.18 -10.75 -2.31
CA LEU A 98 -7.53 -10.19 -1.13
C LEU A 98 -7.25 -11.30 -0.11
N THR A 99 -5.99 -11.42 0.30
CA THR A 99 -5.64 -12.12 1.52
C THR A 99 -6.23 -11.37 2.72
N ALA A 100 -6.77 -12.11 3.68
CA ALA A 100 -7.26 -11.53 4.93
C ALA A 100 -6.13 -10.75 5.62
N THR A 101 -6.40 -9.54 6.10
CA THR A 101 -5.40 -8.63 6.66
C THR A 101 -4.57 -9.29 7.77
N SER A 102 -5.20 -10.11 8.61
CA SER A 102 -4.54 -10.89 9.67
C SER A 102 -3.48 -11.88 9.17
N SER A 103 -3.59 -12.34 7.91
CA SER A 103 -2.69 -13.33 7.31
C SER A 103 -1.60 -12.70 6.43
N VAL A 104 -1.72 -11.41 6.10
CA VAL A 104 -0.82 -10.73 5.15
C VAL A 104 0.63 -10.77 5.62
N LYS A 105 0.91 -10.48 6.90
CA LYS A 105 2.27 -10.51 7.45
C LYS A 105 2.94 -11.87 7.26
N SER A 106 2.25 -12.96 7.61
CA SER A 106 2.77 -14.32 7.41
C SER A 106 2.93 -14.66 5.93
N THR A 107 1.93 -14.35 5.09
CA THR A 107 1.97 -14.65 3.66
C THR A 107 3.13 -13.94 2.97
N VAL A 108 3.34 -12.65 3.24
CA VAL A 108 4.43 -11.88 2.63
C VAL A 108 5.79 -12.39 3.08
N ASN A 109 6.00 -12.59 4.39
CA ASN A 109 7.30 -13.05 4.90
C ASN A 109 7.70 -14.44 4.39
N SER A 110 6.73 -15.32 4.10
CA SER A 110 7.02 -16.66 3.58
C SER A 110 7.26 -16.71 2.07
N ASN A 111 6.81 -15.71 1.30
CA ASN A 111 6.74 -15.82 -0.17
C ASN A 111 7.43 -14.68 -0.93
N ALA A 112 7.70 -13.54 -0.29
CA ALA A 112 8.36 -12.41 -0.95
C ALA A 112 9.88 -12.64 -1.04
N GLY A 113 10.46 -12.24 -2.18
CA GLY A 113 11.91 -12.38 -2.45
C GLY A 113 12.27 -13.70 -3.14
N ALA A 114 13.56 -14.03 -3.15
CA ALA A 114 14.06 -15.27 -3.72
C ALA A 114 13.82 -16.44 -2.75
N THR A 115 13.02 -17.42 -3.15
CA THR A 115 12.61 -18.56 -2.32
C THR A 115 13.18 -19.91 -2.81
N LEU A 116 13.95 -19.90 -3.91
CA LEU A 116 14.56 -21.11 -4.45
C LEU A 116 15.71 -21.59 -3.55
N SER A 117 15.71 -22.87 -3.24
CA SER A 117 16.84 -23.56 -2.60
C SER A 117 17.70 -24.23 -3.68
N PHE A 118 19.02 -24.16 -3.53
CA PHE A 118 20.01 -24.75 -4.43
C PHE A 118 20.68 -25.96 -3.79
#